data_AF-A0A4V2UIA3-F1
#
_entry.id   AF-A0A4V2UIA3-F1
#
_cell.length_a   1.000
_cell.length_b   1.000
_cell.length_c   1.000
_cell.angle_alpha   90.00
_cell.angle_beta   90.00
_cell.angle_gamma   90.00
#
_symmetry.space_group_name_H-M   'P 1'
#
loop_
_entity.id
_entity.type
_entity.pdbx_description
1 polymer ?
#
loop_
_entity_poly.entity_id
_entity_poly.type
_entity_poly.pdbx_seq_one_letter_code
_entity_poly.pdbx_strand_id
1 'polypeptide(L)'
;MPAAFFLIRKRILWSLIGVLLIMMLLLAFAIGHLKIAPRSLGPYLERRSLGHHALIEKSGRWLSQTLVTLDRGEQLPFALPPLTLGAQHASSATAPAVAGKGEREVIVDSPASARAAIEGARPGDVITFLSGTYYFDGRSIQARQAGMPDKPITVRAQHAGKVVLHFAITEGFKVSKPYWIFEGLTIRGVCKAHAECEHAFHVVGEASHFIARNNVVEDFNSHFKVNGEAGIYPDQGIIEANTLTNAGVRQTSNPVTPIDMVGASDWKIQRNLITDFVKGDGNLVSYGAFAKGAGSGNRFEKNIVLCEHRLREFPGQRVGLSFGGGGTGTQFCRDRRCLTEHDGGSINDNLIAFCSDDGIYLNKSATARVTHNTLLDTAGITVRFAVSSADLEGNLVDGIIRSRDDGVVRDADNLVGGIYGSYLGWHAMRKLYRQPSELDLAWQGKVPRRRPAAVDAIDLCNGKRAARAAYGAFEDFAGCRQETAKAH
;
A
#
# COMPACT_ATOMS: atom_id res chain seq x y z
N MET A 1 -63.51 -27.00 0.66
CA MET A 1 -62.08 -27.40 0.68
C MET A 1 -61.68 -27.66 2.13
N PRO A 2 -61.12 -28.82 2.48
CA PRO A 2 -61.14 -29.29 3.87
C PRO A 2 -60.04 -28.64 4.70
N ALA A 3 -60.37 -28.22 5.92
CA ALA A 3 -59.49 -27.57 6.90
C ALA A 3 -58.17 -28.36 7.19
N ALA A 4 -58.16 -29.67 6.94
CA ALA A 4 -56.98 -30.53 7.04
C ALA A 4 -55.85 -30.13 6.07
N PHE A 5 -56.16 -29.72 4.84
CA PHE A 5 -55.16 -29.26 3.88
C PHE A 5 -54.51 -27.94 4.30
N PHE A 6 -55.26 -27.09 5.00
CA PHE A 6 -54.78 -25.81 5.51
C PHE A 6 -53.83 -25.99 6.71
N LEU A 7 -54.16 -26.91 7.63
CA LEU A 7 -53.32 -27.23 8.80
C LEU A 7 -51.99 -27.88 8.40
N ILE A 8 -51.99 -28.76 7.41
CA ILE A 8 -50.77 -29.40 6.89
C ILE A 8 -49.86 -28.37 6.21
N ARG A 9 -50.41 -27.49 5.36
CA ARG A 9 -49.64 -26.40 4.74
C ARG A 9 -49.05 -25.43 5.77
N LYS A 10 -49.80 -25.10 6.83
CA LYS A 10 -49.31 -24.23 7.92
C LYS A 10 -48.15 -24.89 8.68
N ARG A 11 -48.24 -26.18 9.00
CA ARG A 11 -47.14 -26.93 9.65
C ARG A 11 -45.89 -27.00 8.78
N ILE A 12 -46.03 -27.33 7.50
CA ILE A 12 -44.91 -27.35 6.54
C ILE A 12 -44.26 -25.96 6.44
N LEU A 13 -45.06 -24.89 6.34
CA LEU A 13 -44.55 -23.52 6.30
C LEU A 13 -43.75 -23.18 7.56
N TRP A 14 -44.26 -23.48 8.77
CA TRP A 14 -43.53 -23.24 10.02
C TRP A 14 -42.26 -24.08 10.13
N SER A 15 -42.26 -25.33 9.66
CA SER A 15 -41.06 -26.17 9.60
C SER A 15 -40.02 -25.58 8.64
N LEU A 16 -40.43 -25.10 7.47
CA LEU A 16 -39.52 -24.44 6.51
C LEU A 16 -38.94 -23.14 7.08
N ILE A 17 -39.76 -22.33 7.75
CA ILE A 17 -39.29 -21.13 8.47
C ILE A 17 -38.28 -21.51 9.57
N GLY A 18 -38.58 -22.56 10.34
CA GLY A 18 -37.67 -23.05 11.38
C GLY A 18 -36.32 -23.50 10.83
N VAL A 19 -36.32 -24.28 9.75
CA VAL A 19 -35.07 -24.71 9.07
C VAL A 19 -34.28 -23.52 8.53
N LEU A 20 -34.96 -22.56 7.89
CA LEU A 20 -34.32 -21.35 7.39
C LEU A 20 -33.67 -20.54 8.51
N LEU A 21 -34.36 -20.37 9.64
CA LEU A 21 -33.82 -19.70 10.83
C LEU A 21 -32.58 -20.41 11.37
N ILE A 22 -32.60 -21.74 11.47
CA ILE A 22 -31.44 -22.53 11.90
C ILE A 22 -30.27 -22.35 10.92
N MET A 23 -30.51 -22.40 9.61
CA MET A 23 -29.45 -22.18 8.61
C MET A 23 -28.86 -20.77 8.71
N MET A 24 -29.69 -19.74 8.92
CA MET A 24 -29.21 -18.37 9.11
C MET A 24 -28.38 -18.23 10.38
N LEU A 25 -28.79 -18.88 11.48
CA LEU A 25 -28.01 -18.90 12.72
C LEU A 25 -26.67 -19.63 12.56
N LEU A 26 -26.66 -20.77 11.87
CA LEU A 26 -25.43 -21.51 11.57
C LEU A 26 -24.50 -20.71 10.66
N LEU A 27 -25.04 -20.01 9.66
CA LEU A 27 -24.26 -19.14 8.78
C LEU A 27 -23.68 -17.95 9.56
N ALA A 28 -24.48 -17.29 10.40
CA ALA A 28 -24.00 -16.21 11.25
C ALA A 28 -22.90 -16.70 12.20
N PHE A 29 -23.09 -17.86 12.83
CA PHE A 29 -22.08 -18.50 13.67
C PHE A 29 -20.79 -18.80 12.89
N ALA A 30 -20.91 -19.37 11.69
CA ALA A 30 -19.76 -19.66 10.84
C ALA A 30 -19.01 -18.38 10.41
N ILE A 31 -19.72 -17.32 10.04
CA ILE A 31 -19.13 -16.01 9.71
C ILE A 31 -18.37 -15.44 10.91
N GLY A 32 -18.98 -15.48 12.10
CA GLY A 32 -18.37 -15.02 13.34
C GLY A 32 -17.11 -15.79 13.70
N HIS A 33 -17.13 -17.11 13.50
CA HIS A 33 -16.02 -17.99 13.81
C HIS A 33 -14.87 -17.88 12.79
N LEU A 34 -15.18 -17.89 11.49
CA LEU A 34 -14.19 -17.84 10.42
C LEU A 34 -13.62 -16.44 10.19
N LYS A 35 -14.31 -15.39 10.66
CA LYS A 35 -13.88 -14.00 10.55
C LYS A 35 -13.52 -13.61 9.11
N ILE A 36 -14.39 -13.93 8.15
CA ILE A 36 -14.19 -13.62 6.73
C ILE A 36 -15.00 -12.36 6.39
N ALA A 37 -14.34 -11.29 5.97
CA ALA A 37 -15.01 -10.06 5.56
C ALA A 37 -15.88 -10.28 4.30
N PRO A 38 -17.00 -9.55 4.14
CA PRO A 38 -17.86 -9.68 2.97
C PRO A 38 -17.10 -9.43 1.66
N ARG A 39 -16.21 -8.42 1.62
CA ARG A 39 -15.33 -8.14 0.47
C ARG A 39 -14.37 -9.27 0.09
N SER A 40 -14.05 -10.18 1.01
CA SER A 40 -13.26 -11.39 0.71
C SER A 40 -14.15 -12.57 0.34
N LEU A 41 -15.31 -12.73 1.01
CA LEU A 41 -16.22 -13.84 0.78
C LEU A 41 -16.94 -13.75 -0.57
N GLY A 42 -17.43 -12.57 -0.94
CA GLY A 42 -18.16 -12.34 -2.19
C GLY A 42 -17.39 -12.80 -3.43
N PRO A 43 -16.19 -12.24 -3.69
CA PRO A 43 -15.35 -12.66 -4.80
C PRO A 43 -14.94 -14.14 -4.76
N TYR A 44 -14.76 -14.71 -3.57
CA TYR A 44 -14.51 -16.15 -3.42
C TYR A 44 -15.69 -16.99 -3.92
N LEU A 45 -16.92 -16.64 -3.53
CA LEU A 45 -18.14 -17.34 -3.94
C LEU A 45 -18.37 -17.20 -5.44
N GLU A 46 -18.18 -16.00 -5.99
CA GLU A 46 -18.24 -15.76 -7.43
C GLU A 46 -17.25 -16.65 -8.18
N ARG A 47 -15.98 -16.67 -7.77
CA ARG A 47 -14.96 -17.52 -8.39
C ARG A 47 -15.32 -19.01 -8.31
N ARG A 48 -15.86 -19.47 -7.18
CA ARG A 48 -16.31 -20.86 -7.00
C ARG A 48 -17.55 -21.20 -7.82
N SER A 49 -18.33 -20.21 -8.26
CA SER A 49 -19.49 -20.42 -9.11
C SER A 49 -19.14 -20.55 -10.59
N LEU A 50 -17.97 -20.08 -11.03
CA LEU A 50 -17.55 -20.08 -12.44
C LEU A 50 -17.45 -21.50 -13.01
N GLY A 51 -17.95 -21.68 -14.24
CA GLY A 51 -17.94 -22.97 -14.94
C GLY A 51 -19.06 -23.92 -14.51
N HIS A 52 -19.92 -23.51 -13.57
CA HIS A 52 -21.15 -24.22 -13.21
C HIS A 52 -22.32 -23.78 -14.10
N HIS A 53 -23.51 -24.35 -13.85
CA HIS A 53 -24.75 -23.97 -14.55
C HIS A 53 -25.02 -22.45 -14.43
N ALA A 54 -25.58 -21.83 -15.46
CA ALA A 54 -25.76 -20.37 -15.57
C ALA A 54 -26.49 -19.73 -14.37
N LEU A 55 -27.42 -20.45 -13.74
CA LEU A 55 -28.10 -19.99 -12.52
C LEU A 55 -27.16 -19.89 -11.31
N ILE A 56 -26.22 -20.83 -11.17
CA ILE A 56 -25.23 -20.83 -10.07
C ILE A 56 -24.26 -19.67 -10.27
N GLU A 57 -23.76 -19.49 -11.48
CA GLU A 57 -22.90 -18.36 -11.83
C GLU A 57 -23.57 -17.01 -11.57
N LYS A 58 -24.83 -16.85 -12.04
CA LYS A 58 -25.59 -15.61 -11.82
C LYS A 58 -25.80 -15.36 -10.32
N SER A 59 -26.08 -16.42 -9.56
CA SER A 59 -26.24 -16.32 -8.10
C SER A 59 -24.93 -15.93 -7.41
N GLY A 60 -23.80 -16.52 -7.83
CA GLY A 60 -22.47 -16.17 -7.31
C GLY A 60 -22.10 -14.71 -7.56
N ARG A 61 -22.32 -14.22 -8.79
CA ARG A 61 -22.11 -12.80 -9.14
C ARG A 61 -23.01 -11.88 -8.31
N TRP A 62 -24.29 -12.19 -8.20
CA TRP A 62 -25.23 -11.40 -7.42
C TRP A 62 -24.86 -11.35 -5.94
N LEU A 63 -24.48 -12.48 -5.35
CA LEU A 63 -24.01 -12.55 -3.96
C LEU A 63 -22.74 -11.73 -3.74
N SER A 64 -21.77 -11.84 -4.66
CA SER A 64 -20.53 -11.07 -4.63
C SER A 64 -20.80 -9.57 -4.62
N GLN A 65 -21.57 -9.09 -5.59
CA GLN A 65 -21.96 -7.69 -5.71
C GLN A 65 -22.70 -7.20 -4.46
N THR A 66 -23.65 -7.99 -3.95
CA THR A 66 -24.43 -7.64 -2.76
C THR A 66 -23.56 -7.51 -1.52
N LEU A 67 -22.69 -8.50 -1.26
CA LEU A 67 -21.81 -8.50 -0.10
C LEU A 67 -20.79 -7.35 -0.14
N VAL A 68 -20.19 -7.11 -1.31
CA VAL A 68 -19.23 -6.02 -1.50
C VAL A 68 -19.93 -4.66 -1.35
N THR A 69 -21.11 -4.49 -1.95
CA THR A 69 -21.85 -3.22 -1.87
C THR A 69 -22.27 -2.90 -0.43
N LEU A 70 -22.74 -3.91 0.32
CA LEU A 70 -23.09 -3.72 1.73
C LEU A 70 -21.88 -3.29 2.57
N ASP A 71 -20.74 -3.98 2.42
CA ASP A 71 -19.51 -3.72 3.20
C ASP A 71 -18.80 -2.41 2.81
N ARG A 72 -18.77 -2.10 1.52
CA ARG A 72 -18.06 -0.91 1.03
C ARG A 72 -18.94 0.33 1.03
N GLY A 73 -20.26 0.17 0.99
CA GLY A 73 -21.18 1.27 0.79
C GLY A 73 -21.01 1.91 -0.58
N GLU A 74 -21.56 3.11 -0.74
CA GLU A 74 -21.41 3.89 -1.97
C GLU A 74 -19.95 4.35 -2.15
N GLN A 75 -19.42 4.15 -3.36
CA GLN A 75 -18.01 4.35 -3.68
C GLN A 75 -17.88 5.47 -4.72
N LEU A 76 -18.22 6.71 -4.34
CA LEU A 76 -18.18 7.85 -5.25
C LEU A 76 -16.74 8.25 -5.60
N PRO A 77 -16.46 8.63 -6.86
CA PRO A 77 -15.21 9.29 -7.22
C PRO A 77 -15.05 10.59 -6.42
N PHE A 78 -13.84 10.88 -5.97
CA PHE A 78 -13.54 12.12 -5.26
C PHE A 78 -12.19 12.67 -5.70
N ALA A 79 -12.02 13.99 -5.62
CA ALA A 79 -10.73 14.63 -5.85
C ALA A 79 -9.89 14.51 -4.58
N LEU A 80 -8.61 14.11 -4.71
CA LEU A 80 -7.72 14.15 -3.56
C LEU A 80 -7.54 15.60 -3.10
N PRO A 81 -7.73 15.91 -1.81
CA PRO A 81 -7.36 17.21 -1.30
C PRO A 81 -5.85 17.42 -1.49
N PRO A 82 -5.36 18.67 -1.58
CA PRO A 82 -3.94 18.95 -1.56
C PRO A 82 -3.33 18.44 -0.24
N LEU A 83 -2.39 17.49 -0.31
CA LEU A 83 -1.77 16.85 0.85
C LEU A 83 -0.33 17.32 1.07
N THR A 84 0.11 17.36 2.33
CA THR A 84 1.51 17.62 2.73
C THR A 84 2.38 16.35 2.68
N LEU A 85 1.80 15.24 2.21
CA LEU A 85 2.44 13.94 2.01
C LEU A 85 2.51 13.61 0.52
N GLY A 86 3.43 12.71 0.17
CA GLY A 86 3.81 12.47 -1.22
C GLY A 86 4.67 13.62 -1.78
N ALA A 87 4.91 13.57 -3.08
CA ALA A 87 5.76 14.52 -3.77
C ALA A 87 5.15 15.92 -3.75
N GLN A 88 5.97 16.90 -3.38
CA GLN A 88 5.64 18.30 -3.28
C GLN A 88 6.34 19.07 -4.39
N HIS A 89 5.60 19.97 -5.04
CA HIS A 89 6.23 21.01 -5.85
C HIS A 89 7.02 21.93 -4.93
N ALA A 90 8.27 22.24 -5.30
CA ALA A 90 9.10 23.09 -4.47
C ALA A 90 8.47 24.50 -4.35
N SER A 91 8.02 24.86 -3.15
CA SER A 91 7.97 26.25 -2.70
C SER A 91 8.16 26.33 -1.18
N SER A 92 9.23 27.03 -0.77
CA SER A 92 9.41 27.74 0.51
C SER A 92 10.00 27.06 1.77
N ALA A 93 10.66 25.90 1.72
CA ALA A 93 11.45 25.44 2.90
C ALA A 93 12.80 24.76 2.62
N THR A 94 13.07 24.35 1.39
CA THR A 94 14.41 23.90 0.97
C THR A 94 14.65 24.43 -0.42
N ALA A 95 15.51 25.45 -0.54
CA ALA A 95 16.12 25.77 -1.82
C ALA A 95 16.69 24.47 -2.43
N PRO A 96 16.70 24.30 -3.77
CA PRO A 96 17.49 23.23 -4.37
C PRO A 96 18.88 23.33 -3.75
N ALA A 97 19.37 22.25 -3.13
CA ALA A 97 20.67 22.26 -2.49
C ALA A 97 21.69 22.70 -3.55
N VAL A 98 22.17 23.94 -3.51
CA VAL A 98 23.28 24.31 -4.38
C VAL A 98 24.38 23.30 -4.06
N ALA A 99 24.97 22.68 -5.08
CA ALA A 99 26.00 21.68 -4.89
C ALA A 99 26.98 22.20 -3.82
N GLY A 100 27.19 21.42 -2.77
CA GLY A 100 28.03 21.81 -1.64
C GLY A 100 29.43 22.19 -2.13
N LYS A 101 30.16 23.00 -1.36
CA LYS A 101 31.57 23.29 -1.68
C LYS A 101 32.35 21.98 -1.87
N GLY A 102 32.74 21.68 -3.11
CA GLY A 102 33.46 20.45 -3.48
C GLY A 102 32.65 19.40 -4.23
N GLU A 103 31.34 19.59 -4.42
CA GLU A 103 30.49 18.75 -5.26
C GLU A 103 30.58 19.19 -6.73
N ARG A 104 30.58 18.23 -7.66
CA ARG A 104 30.61 18.50 -9.10
C ARG A 104 29.19 18.48 -9.64
N GLU A 105 28.66 19.65 -10.01
CA GLU A 105 27.37 19.72 -10.70
C GLU A 105 27.52 19.37 -12.19
N VAL A 106 26.71 18.43 -12.66
CA VAL A 106 26.63 17.98 -14.05
C VAL A 106 25.22 18.28 -14.56
N ILE A 107 25.09 19.33 -15.37
CA ILE A 107 23.80 19.73 -15.93
C ILE A 107 23.48 18.84 -17.15
N VAL A 108 22.24 18.35 -17.23
CA VAL A 108 21.77 17.51 -18.33
C VAL A 108 20.47 18.05 -18.95
N ASP A 109 20.43 18.11 -20.27
CA ASP A 109 19.34 18.70 -21.07
C ASP A 109 18.78 17.73 -22.12
N SER A 110 19.37 16.54 -22.25
CA SER A 110 18.90 15.48 -23.14
C SER A 110 18.96 14.09 -22.49
N PRO A 111 18.19 13.10 -23.01
CA PRO A 111 18.28 11.71 -22.54
C PRO A 111 19.69 11.12 -22.69
N ALA A 112 20.41 11.48 -23.77
CA ALA A 112 21.76 11.00 -24.02
C ALA A 112 22.77 11.55 -23.00
N SER A 113 22.74 12.86 -22.73
CA SER A 113 23.61 13.47 -21.71
C SER A 113 23.29 12.95 -20.31
N ALA A 114 22.00 12.74 -20.00
CA ALA A 114 21.57 12.15 -18.74
C ALA A 114 22.11 10.73 -18.53
N ARG A 115 21.96 9.86 -19.55
CA ARG A 115 22.50 8.50 -19.50
C ARG A 115 24.01 8.50 -19.31
N ALA A 116 24.74 9.29 -20.10
CA ALA A 116 26.19 9.38 -19.99
C ALA A 116 26.65 9.89 -18.62
N ALA A 117 25.97 10.90 -18.07
CA ALA A 117 26.27 11.45 -16.75
C ALA A 117 26.07 10.42 -15.63
N ILE A 118 24.95 9.67 -15.65
CA ILE A 118 24.64 8.68 -14.63
C ILE A 118 25.61 7.48 -14.71
N GLU A 119 25.88 6.99 -15.91
CA GLU A 119 26.77 5.83 -16.10
C GLU A 119 28.25 6.15 -15.80
N GLY A 120 28.65 7.41 -16.00
CA GLY A 120 29.99 7.94 -15.73
C GLY A 120 30.15 8.70 -14.42
N ALA A 121 29.19 8.62 -13.52
CA ALA A 121 29.17 9.39 -12.28
C ALA A 121 30.33 9.05 -11.33
N ARG A 122 30.70 10.00 -10.48
CA ARG A 122 31.73 9.87 -9.44
C ARG A 122 31.13 10.21 -8.08
N PRO A 123 31.69 9.69 -6.97
CA PRO A 123 31.24 10.08 -5.63
C PRO A 123 31.14 11.59 -5.47
N GLY A 124 29.97 12.09 -5.03
CA GLY A 124 29.70 13.52 -4.84
C GLY A 124 29.23 14.27 -6.09
N ASP A 125 29.03 13.60 -7.22
CA ASP A 125 28.40 14.22 -8.39
C ASP A 125 26.93 14.55 -8.11
N VAL A 126 26.52 15.73 -8.58
CA VAL A 126 25.12 16.17 -8.59
C VAL A 126 24.68 16.34 -10.05
N ILE A 127 23.91 15.37 -10.55
CA ILE A 127 23.39 15.35 -11.91
C ILE A 127 22.03 16.06 -11.92
N THR A 128 22.02 17.29 -12.43
CA THR A 128 20.85 18.19 -12.43
C THR A 128 20.18 18.19 -13.80
N PHE A 129 18.98 17.65 -13.88
CA PHE A 129 18.12 17.76 -15.05
C PHE A 129 17.54 19.17 -15.17
N LEU A 130 17.75 19.82 -16.31
CA LEU A 130 17.01 21.04 -16.65
C LEU A 130 15.52 20.74 -16.79
N SER A 131 14.70 21.77 -16.62
CA SER A 131 13.25 21.65 -16.83
C SER A 131 12.96 21.19 -18.27
N GLY A 132 12.12 20.17 -18.42
CA GLY A 132 11.83 19.59 -19.72
C GLY A 132 11.22 18.20 -19.65
N THR A 133 10.95 17.66 -20.83
CA THR A 133 10.43 16.30 -21.01
C THR A 133 11.47 15.46 -21.75
N TYR A 134 11.82 14.32 -21.16
CA TYR A 134 12.89 13.45 -21.62
C TYR A 134 12.31 12.09 -21.96
N TYR A 135 12.56 11.60 -23.17
CA TYR A 135 12.09 10.28 -23.61
C TYR A 135 13.26 9.31 -23.62
N PHE A 136 13.13 8.22 -22.87
CA PHE A 136 14.12 7.16 -22.78
C PHE A 136 13.53 5.87 -23.37
N ASP A 137 14.31 5.22 -24.21
CA ASP A 137 14.03 3.91 -24.79
C ASP A 137 15.27 2.99 -24.68
N GLY A 138 15.14 1.79 -25.21
CA GLY A 138 16.21 0.81 -25.25
C GLY A 138 16.46 0.14 -23.90
N ARG A 139 17.71 0.16 -23.43
CA ARG A 139 18.13 -0.54 -22.20
C ARG A 139 18.03 0.37 -20.97
N SER A 140 17.97 -0.25 -19.80
CA SER A 140 18.00 0.42 -18.50
C SER A 140 19.17 1.39 -18.36
N ILE A 141 18.95 2.48 -17.63
CA ILE A 141 19.95 3.48 -17.27
C ILE A 141 20.75 2.93 -16.09
N GLN A 142 22.07 2.79 -16.26
CA GLN A 142 22.89 2.01 -15.34
C GLN A 142 23.57 2.88 -14.28
N ALA A 143 23.08 2.86 -13.04
CA ALA A 143 23.72 3.47 -11.89
C ALA A 143 24.69 2.46 -11.23
N ARG A 144 25.87 2.30 -11.85
CA ARG A 144 26.88 1.28 -11.51
C ARG A 144 28.09 1.77 -10.72
N GLN A 145 28.16 3.08 -10.46
CA GLN A 145 29.25 3.69 -9.70
C GLN A 145 28.84 3.79 -8.24
N ALA A 146 29.76 3.56 -7.30
CA ALA A 146 29.46 3.72 -5.88
C ALA A 146 29.60 5.18 -5.47
N GLY A 147 28.61 5.71 -4.75
CA GLY A 147 28.81 6.91 -3.93
C GLY A 147 29.52 6.58 -2.61
N MET A 148 29.62 7.58 -1.73
CA MET A 148 30.12 7.42 -0.37
C MET A 148 29.14 8.04 0.64
N PRO A 149 29.17 7.65 1.93
CA PRO A 149 28.28 8.22 2.94
C PRO A 149 28.28 9.75 3.00
N ASP A 150 29.45 10.37 2.82
CA ASP A 150 29.67 11.81 2.84
C ASP A 150 29.64 12.45 1.43
N LYS A 151 29.61 11.62 0.38
CA LYS A 151 29.62 12.03 -1.04
C LYS A 151 28.71 11.12 -1.86
N PRO A 152 27.38 11.15 -1.59
CA PRO A 152 26.44 10.38 -2.39
C PRO A 152 26.43 10.89 -3.84
N ILE A 153 25.97 10.05 -4.76
CA ILE A 153 25.70 10.49 -6.13
C ILE A 153 24.24 10.88 -6.21
N THR A 154 23.96 12.13 -6.60
CA THR A 154 22.60 12.68 -6.62
C THR A 154 22.13 12.89 -8.05
N VAL A 155 20.93 12.40 -8.36
CA VAL A 155 20.21 12.65 -9.61
C VAL A 155 18.95 13.43 -9.28
N ARG A 156 18.80 14.63 -9.82
CA ARG A 156 17.72 15.53 -9.41
C ARG A 156 17.10 16.32 -10.53
N ALA A 157 15.88 16.77 -10.30
CA ALA A 157 15.29 17.86 -11.07
C ALA A 157 15.85 19.22 -10.60
N GLN A 158 16.14 20.14 -11.54
CA GLN A 158 16.42 21.54 -11.22
C GLN A 158 15.23 22.18 -10.48
N HIS A 159 14.01 21.88 -10.94
CA HIS A 159 12.76 22.32 -10.33
C HIS A 159 11.81 21.13 -10.22
N ALA A 160 11.42 20.77 -8.99
CA ALA A 160 10.52 19.65 -8.73
C ALA A 160 9.18 19.82 -9.49
N GLY A 161 8.78 18.78 -10.22
CA GLY A 161 7.58 18.79 -11.06
C GLY A 161 7.73 19.53 -12.39
N LYS A 162 8.93 19.98 -12.76
CA LYS A 162 9.25 20.52 -14.11
C LYS A 162 10.11 19.60 -14.96
N VAL A 163 10.56 18.47 -14.40
CA VAL A 163 11.32 17.43 -15.12
C VAL A 163 10.46 16.18 -15.22
N VAL A 164 10.11 15.80 -16.45
CA VAL A 164 9.31 14.61 -16.75
C VAL A 164 10.15 13.62 -17.56
N LEU A 165 10.36 12.43 -17.03
CA LEU A 165 11.06 11.34 -17.68
C LEU A 165 10.03 10.30 -18.16
N HIS A 166 9.88 10.15 -19.47
CA HIS A 166 9.08 9.10 -20.08
C HIS A 166 9.96 7.88 -20.36
N PHE A 167 9.66 6.77 -19.70
CA PHE A 167 10.38 5.50 -19.88
C PHE A 167 9.56 4.54 -20.73
N ALA A 168 10.02 4.31 -21.95
CA ALA A 168 9.65 3.16 -22.78
C ALA A 168 10.70 2.05 -22.59
N ILE A 169 10.98 1.70 -21.32
CA ILE A 169 12.04 0.77 -20.90
C ILE A 169 11.46 -0.16 -19.83
N THR A 170 11.82 -1.44 -19.89
CA THR A 170 11.38 -2.45 -18.91
C THR A 170 11.82 -2.17 -17.49
N GLU A 171 13.10 -1.88 -17.30
CA GLU A 171 13.64 -1.46 -16.01
C GLU A 171 14.31 -0.11 -16.24
N GLY A 172 13.82 0.96 -15.62
CA GLY A 172 14.29 2.33 -15.82
C GLY A 172 15.70 2.55 -15.28
N PHE A 173 15.81 3.07 -14.06
CA PHE A 173 17.10 3.16 -13.35
C PHE A 173 17.44 1.82 -12.73
N LYS A 174 18.48 1.14 -13.24
CA LYS A 174 19.05 -0.04 -12.59
C LYS A 174 20.21 0.39 -11.70
N VAL A 175 19.99 0.35 -10.39
CA VAL A 175 20.94 0.80 -9.36
C VAL A 175 21.58 -0.41 -8.71
N SER A 176 22.89 -0.55 -8.86
CA SER A 176 23.63 -1.74 -8.40
C SER A 176 24.77 -1.43 -7.42
N LYS A 177 24.94 -0.16 -7.03
CA LYS A 177 25.99 0.30 -6.12
C LYS A 177 25.43 1.31 -5.11
N PRO A 178 26.09 1.48 -3.95
CA PRO A 178 25.49 2.17 -2.82
C PRO A 178 25.53 3.69 -2.93
N TYR A 179 24.78 4.36 -2.04
CA TYR A 179 24.75 5.82 -1.84
C TYR A 179 24.32 6.63 -3.07
N TRP A 180 23.24 6.20 -3.72
CA TRP A 180 22.55 6.97 -4.75
C TRP A 180 21.32 7.67 -4.19
N ILE A 181 21.12 8.92 -4.59
CA ILE A 181 19.96 9.74 -4.26
C ILE A 181 19.25 10.13 -5.55
N PHE A 182 17.93 9.91 -5.62
CA PHE A 182 17.07 10.36 -6.71
C PHE A 182 15.98 11.29 -6.15
N GLU A 183 15.92 12.54 -6.62
CA GLU A 183 15.01 13.53 -6.03
C GLU A 183 14.30 14.49 -7.00
N GLY A 184 13.03 14.77 -6.71
CA GLY A 184 12.25 15.79 -7.41
C GLY A 184 11.84 15.43 -8.85
N LEU A 185 12.06 14.19 -9.29
CA LEU A 185 11.79 13.73 -10.65
C LEU A 185 10.31 13.33 -10.81
N THR A 186 9.72 13.61 -11.98
CA THR A 186 8.49 12.93 -12.42
C THR A 186 8.88 11.85 -13.42
N ILE A 187 8.52 10.60 -13.17
CA ILE A 187 8.90 9.43 -13.98
C ILE A 187 7.63 8.70 -14.39
N ARG A 188 7.45 8.48 -15.69
CA ARG A 188 6.24 7.87 -16.28
C ARG A 188 6.60 6.69 -17.16
N GLY A 189 6.00 5.53 -16.88
CA GLY A 189 6.04 4.38 -17.78
C GLY A 189 5.16 4.63 -19.01
N VAL A 190 5.74 4.54 -20.21
CA VAL A 190 5.03 4.76 -21.49
C VAL A 190 5.22 3.60 -22.47
N CYS A 191 5.51 2.41 -21.95
CA CYS A 191 5.67 1.20 -22.75
C CYS A 191 4.36 0.84 -23.46
N LYS A 192 4.46 0.25 -24.65
CA LYS A 192 3.29 -0.15 -25.45
C LYS A 192 2.47 -1.23 -24.75
N ALA A 193 3.14 -2.18 -24.11
CA ALA A 193 2.52 -3.21 -23.29
C ALA A 193 2.88 -3.01 -21.82
N HIS A 194 1.92 -3.14 -20.90
CA HIS A 194 2.19 -3.00 -19.48
C HIS A 194 3.19 -4.04 -18.96
N ALA A 195 3.22 -5.24 -19.53
CA ALA A 195 4.22 -6.28 -19.22
C ALA A 195 5.67 -5.87 -19.55
N GLU A 196 5.86 -4.81 -20.35
CA GLU A 196 7.16 -4.25 -20.68
C GLU A 196 7.50 -3.01 -19.84
N CYS A 197 6.63 -2.58 -18.94
CA CYS A 197 6.83 -1.44 -18.02
C CYS A 197 6.90 -1.96 -16.58
N GLU A 198 7.97 -2.69 -16.29
CA GLU A 198 8.14 -3.40 -15.03
C GLU A 198 8.55 -2.45 -13.91
N HIS A 199 9.71 -1.79 -14.03
CA HIS A 199 10.35 -1.11 -12.89
C HIS A 199 10.77 0.31 -13.22
N ALA A 200 10.36 1.32 -12.44
CA ALA A 200 10.96 2.66 -12.59
C ALA A 200 12.37 2.69 -11.98
N PHE A 201 12.49 2.12 -10.78
CA PHE A 201 13.75 1.85 -10.10
C PHE A 201 13.89 0.35 -9.85
N HIS A 202 15.01 -0.22 -10.29
CA HIS A 202 15.43 -1.57 -9.94
C HIS A 202 16.70 -1.50 -9.11
N VAL A 203 16.54 -1.62 -7.78
CA VAL A 203 17.62 -1.53 -6.80
C VAL A 203 18.06 -2.94 -6.44
N VAL A 204 19.30 -3.27 -6.75
CA VAL A 204 19.80 -4.65 -6.68
C VAL A 204 21.18 -4.77 -6.04
N GLY A 205 21.50 -5.98 -5.58
CA GLY A 205 22.85 -6.34 -5.19
C GLY A 205 23.40 -5.41 -4.09
N GLU A 206 24.54 -4.76 -4.36
CA GLU A 206 25.26 -3.91 -3.42
C GLU A 206 24.66 -2.50 -3.21
N ALA A 207 23.50 -2.19 -3.81
CA ALA A 207 22.89 -0.87 -3.78
C ALA A 207 22.28 -0.46 -2.42
N SER A 208 23.05 -0.61 -1.34
CA SER A 208 22.66 -0.16 0.00
C SER A 208 22.60 1.36 0.11
N HIS A 209 21.87 1.86 1.12
CA HIS A 209 21.73 3.30 1.37
C HIS A 209 21.18 4.09 0.16
N PHE A 210 20.39 3.44 -0.68
CA PHE A 210 19.62 4.10 -1.73
C PHE A 210 18.61 5.07 -1.12
N ILE A 211 18.44 6.24 -1.73
CA ILE A 211 17.40 7.20 -1.34
C ILE A 211 16.60 7.61 -2.58
N ALA A 212 15.28 7.44 -2.53
CA ALA A 212 14.35 8.10 -3.44
C ALA A 212 13.46 9.04 -2.65
N ARG A 213 13.50 10.33 -2.98
CA ARG A 213 12.74 11.34 -2.28
C ARG A 213 12.00 12.33 -3.16
N ASN A 214 10.79 12.70 -2.77
CA ASN A 214 10.04 13.76 -3.45
C ASN A 214 9.83 13.52 -4.97
N ASN A 215 9.76 12.25 -5.41
CA ASN A 215 9.52 11.90 -6.80
C ASN A 215 8.05 11.58 -7.04
N VAL A 216 7.56 11.91 -8.23
CA VAL A 216 6.30 11.39 -8.77
C VAL A 216 6.66 10.22 -9.68
N VAL A 217 6.12 9.03 -9.42
CA VAL A 217 6.36 7.85 -10.26
C VAL A 217 5.01 7.27 -10.68
N GLU A 218 4.82 7.08 -11.98
CA GLU A 218 3.53 6.72 -12.56
C GLU A 218 3.64 5.60 -13.59
N ASP A 219 2.65 4.71 -13.63
CA ASP A 219 2.41 3.75 -14.71
C ASP A 219 3.49 2.66 -14.88
N PHE A 220 3.97 2.12 -13.76
CA PHE A 220 4.82 0.93 -13.69
C PHE A 220 4.13 -0.20 -12.94
N ASN A 221 4.51 -1.45 -13.24
CA ASN A 221 4.03 -2.60 -12.48
C ASN A 221 4.61 -2.60 -11.05
N SER A 222 5.89 -2.25 -10.90
CA SER A 222 6.52 -1.88 -9.64
C SER A 222 7.30 -0.58 -9.78
N HIS A 223 6.90 0.47 -9.07
CA HIS A 223 7.61 1.75 -9.11
C HIS A 223 9.02 1.59 -8.53
N PHE A 224 9.14 0.82 -7.45
CA PHE A 224 10.39 0.37 -6.87
C PHE A 224 10.40 -1.15 -6.78
N LYS A 225 11.35 -1.77 -7.47
CA LYS A 225 11.73 -3.17 -7.28
C LYS A 225 13.05 -3.23 -6.54
N VAL A 226 13.06 -3.86 -5.38
CA VAL A 226 14.24 -4.04 -4.53
C VAL A 226 14.47 -5.52 -4.32
N ASN A 227 15.59 -6.07 -4.76
CA ASN A 227 15.89 -7.48 -4.53
C ASN A 227 17.38 -7.81 -4.50
N GLY A 228 17.70 -8.97 -3.92
CA GLY A 228 19.06 -9.48 -3.98
C GLY A 228 19.50 -9.86 -5.38
N GLU A 229 20.78 -9.71 -5.67
CA GLU A 229 21.46 -10.17 -6.88
C GLU A 229 22.76 -10.86 -6.45
N ALA A 230 23.03 -12.06 -6.99
CA ALA A 230 24.18 -12.89 -6.60
C ALA A 230 24.33 -13.14 -5.08
N GLY A 231 23.23 -13.14 -4.33
CA GLY A 231 23.23 -13.35 -2.88
C GLY A 231 23.61 -12.11 -2.05
N ILE A 232 23.76 -10.94 -2.69
CA ILE A 232 23.97 -9.65 -2.04
C ILE A 232 22.66 -8.87 -2.10
N TYR A 233 22.33 -8.14 -1.04
CA TYR A 233 21.05 -7.47 -0.88
C TYR A 233 21.24 -5.97 -0.61
N PRO A 234 20.41 -5.11 -1.24
CA PRO A 234 20.50 -3.67 -1.07
C PRO A 234 19.77 -3.28 0.23
N ASP A 235 20.48 -3.21 1.34
CA ASP A 235 19.90 -2.89 2.65
C ASP A 235 19.90 -1.37 2.96
N GLN A 236 19.14 -0.97 3.98
CA GLN A 236 19.17 0.37 4.56
C GLN A 236 18.75 1.51 3.61
N GLY A 237 17.86 1.21 2.67
CA GLY A 237 17.32 2.21 1.75
C GLY A 237 16.20 3.07 2.34
N ILE A 238 15.93 4.21 1.70
CA ILE A 238 14.89 5.17 2.07
C ILE A 238 14.03 5.48 0.84
N ILE A 239 12.72 5.30 0.97
CA ILE A 239 11.72 5.77 0.01
C ILE A 239 10.84 6.75 0.77
N GLU A 240 11.05 8.05 0.55
CA GLU A 240 10.40 9.10 1.33
C GLU A 240 9.67 10.17 0.52
N ALA A 241 8.48 10.58 0.97
CA ALA A 241 7.75 11.69 0.36
C ALA A 241 7.55 11.55 -1.17
N ASN A 242 7.42 10.33 -1.70
CA ASN A 242 7.13 10.11 -3.12
C ASN A 242 5.62 9.97 -3.34
N THR A 243 5.14 10.35 -4.53
CA THR A 243 3.79 10.02 -5.01
C THR A 243 3.88 8.89 -6.03
N LEU A 244 3.26 7.75 -5.73
CA LEU A 244 3.26 6.54 -6.54
C LEU A 244 1.83 6.24 -6.98
N THR A 245 1.56 6.25 -8.28
CA THR A 245 0.21 6.03 -8.79
C THR A 245 0.22 5.29 -10.13
N ASN A 246 -0.89 4.68 -10.52
CA ASN A 246 -1.15 4.36 -11.92
C ASN A 246 -2.39 5.11 -12.39
N ALA A 247 -2.35 5.60 -13.63
CA ALA A 247 -3.49 6.25 -14.27
C ALA A 247 -4.57 5.25 -14.72
N GLY A 248 -4.21 3.97 -14.85
CA GLY A 248 -5.11 2.92 -15.32
C GLY A 248 -4.76 1.53 -14.78
N VAL A 249 -5.67 0.57 -15.02
CA VAL A 249 -5.46 -0.83 -14.67
C VAL A 249 -4.26 -1.39 -15.43
N ARG A 250 -3.33 -2.02 -14.70
CA ARG A 250 -2.17 -2.69 -15.29
C ARG A 250 -2.60 -4.04 -15.86
N GLN A 251 -2.90 -4.05 -17.16
CA GLN A 251 -3.16 -5.25 -17.98
C GLN A 251 -1.91 -6.12 -18.13
N THR A 252 -1.59 -6.88 -17.09
CA THR A 252 -0.43 -7.78 -17.03
C THR A 252 -0.65 -8.91 -16.02
N SER A 253 -0.07 -10.07 -16.31
CA SER A 253 0.00 -11.18 -15.36
C SER A 253 1.17 -11.03 -14.38
N ASN A 254 2.12 -10.13 -14.66
CA ASN A 254 3.24 -9.79 -13.78
C ASN A 254 2.75 -9.19 -12.45
N PRO A 255 3.55 -9.22 -11.39
CA PRO A 255 3.21 -8.56 -10.12
C PRO A 255 2.91 -7.07 -10.34
N VAL A 256 1.86 -6.57 -9.70
CA VAL A 256 1.58 -5.12 -9.63
C VAL A 256 1.68 -4.73 -8.17
N THR A 257 2.77 -4.06 -7.82
CA THR A 257 3.09 -3.63 -6.46
C THR A 257 4.03 -2.44 -6.52
N PRO A 258 3.56 -1.20 -6.25
CA PRO A 258 4.38 0.01 -6.34
C PRO A 258 5.71 -0.09 -5.59
N ILE A 259 5.75 -0.72 -4.41
CA ILE A 259 7.01 -1.03 -3.69
C ILE A 259 7.10 -2.53 -3.45
N ASP A 260 7.85 -3.22 -4.32
CA ASP A 260 8.12 -4.66 -4.25
C ASP A 260 9.53 -4.89 -3.70
N MET A 261 9.64 -5.31 -2.43
CA MET A 261 10.92 -5.62 -1.79
C MET A 261 11.07 -7.10 -1.45
N VAL A 262 12.16 -7.73 -1.90
CA VAL A 262 12.48 -9.15 -1.68
C VAL A 262 13.90 -9.32 -1.11
N GLY A 263 13.99 -9.72 0.15
CA GLY A 263 15.24 -10.05 0.85
C GLY A 263 16.03 -8.86 1.42
N ALA A 264 15.59 -7.63 1.16
CA ALA A 264 16.21 -6.43 1.70
C ALA A 264 15.79 -6.16 3.16
N SER A 265 16.70 -5.57 3.93
CA SER A 265 16.52 -5.28 5.36
C SER A 265 16.73 -3.80 5.70
N ASP A 266 16.13 -3.38 6.82
CA ASP A 266 16.29 -2.06 7.44
C ASP A 266 15.89 -0.86 6.58
N TRP A 267 15.00 -1.07 5.60
CA TRP A 267 14.44 0.02 4.80
C TRP A 267 13.46 0.87 5.59
N LYS A 268 13.43 2.16 5.24
CA LYS A 268 12.44 3.12 5.73
C LYS A 268 11.59 3.63 4.57
N ILE A 269 10.31 3.29 4.60
CA ILE A 269 9.31 3.70 3.62
C ILE A 269 8.38 4.65 4.33
N GLN A 270 8.55 5.96 4.08
CA GLN A 270 7.86 6.97 4.88
C GLN A 270 7.24 8.12 4.10
N ARG A 271 6.12 8.64 4.60
CA ARG A 271 5.48 9.86 4.05
C ARG A 271 5.10 9.80 2.57
N ASN A 272 5.01 8.60 2.00
CA ASN A 272 4.63 8.43 0.61
C ASN A 272 3.11 8.49 0.46
N LEU A 273 2.67 8.92 -0.72
CA LEU A 273 1.30 8.77 -1.20
C LEU A 273 1.29 7.64 -2.24
N ILE A 274 0.61 6.53 -1.95
CA ILE A 274 0.53 5.36 -2.83
C ILE A 274 -0.93 5.18 -3.23
N THR A 275 -1.21 5.19 -4.53
CA THR A 275 -2.59 5.11 -5.05
C THR A 275 -2.69 4.17 -6.24
N ASP A 276 -3.89 3.63 -6.47
CA ASP A 276 -4.30 3.03 -7.75
C ASP A 276 -3.34 1.95 -8.31
N PHE A 277 -3.29 0.79 -7.65
CA PHE A 277 -2.44 -0.34 -8.07
C PHE A 277 -3.25 -1.58 -8.47
N VAL A 278 -4.16 -1.42 -9.44
CA VAL A 278 -5.04 -2.51 -9.89
C VAL A 278 -4.34 -3.39 -10.94
N LYS A 279 -4.37 -4.71 -10.72
CA LYS A 279 -3.87 -5.73 -11.65
C LYS A 279 -5.00 -6.30 -12.49
N GLY A 280 -4.85 -6.25 -13.82
CA GLY A 280 -5.88 -6.64 -14.79
C GLY A 280 -5.89 -8.11 -15.18
N ASP A 281 -4.76 -8.84 -15.08
CA ASP A 281 -4.65 -10.23 -15.51
C ASP A 281 -4.06 -11.16 -14.44
N GLY A 282 -3.93 -12.45 -14.77
CA GLY A 282 -3.36 -13.47 -13.88
C GLY A 282 -4.24 -13.73 -12.66
N ASN A 283 -3.67 -13.59 -11.46
CA ASN A 283 -4.40 -13.82 -10.21
C ASN A 283 -5.23 -12.61 -9.73
N LEU A 284 -5.08 -11.44 -10.38
CA LEU A 284 -5.73 -10.18 -10.01
C LEU A 284 -5.42 -9.70 -8.58
N VAL A 285 -4.29 -10.15 -8.01
CA VAL A 285 -3.84 -9.73 -6.67
C VAL A 285 -2.73 -8.70 -6.82
N SER A 286 -2.84 -7.60 -6.08
CA SER A 286 -1.83 -6.55 -6.00
C SER A 286 -1.71 -6.02 -4.57
N TYR A 287 -0.59 -5.35 -4.31
CA TYR A 287 -0.23 -4.80 -3.01
C TYR A 287 0.19 -3.34 -3.19
N GLY A 288 -0.06 -2.46 -2.21
CA GLY A 288 0.47 -1.10 -2.26
C GLY A 288 1.97 -1.09 -2.01
N ALA A 289 2.40 -1.84 -1.01
CA ALA A 289 3.80 -2.15 -0.75
C ALA A 289 3.95 -3.47 0.02
N PHE A 290 5.05 -4.18 -0.20
CA PHE A 290 5.46 -5.25 0.70
C PHE A 290 6.97 -5.32 0.93
N ALA A 291 7.34 -5.93 2.07
CA ALA A 291 8.66 -6.49 2.28
C ALA A 291 8.55 -7.99 2.54
N LYS A 292 9.26 -8.81 1.77
CA LYS A 292 9.21 -10.28 1.84
C LYS A 292 10.57 -10.92 1.59
N GLY A 293 10.66 -12.24 1.54
CA GLY A 293 11.89 -12.93 1.14
C GLY A 293 12.98 -13.05 2.22
N ALA A 294 12.59 -13.23 3.49
CA ALA A 294 13.50 -13.35 4.64
C ALA A 294 14.34 -12.08 4.92
N GLY A 295 13.82 -10.91 4.55
CA GLY A 295 14.33 -9.62 5.02
C GLY A 295 13.87 -9.31 6.45
N SER A 296 14.43 -8.27 7.07
CA SER A 296 14.16 -7.91 8.47
C SER A 296 14.15 -6.40 8.71
N GLY A 297 13.52 -5.96 9.81
CA GLY A 297 13.67 -4.59 10.32
C GLY A 297 13.09 -3.46 9.44
N ASN A 298 12.42 -3.79 8.33
CA ASN A 298 11.81 -2.81 7.42
C ASN A 298 10.66 -2.07 8.11
N ARG A 299 10.50 -0.78 7.78
CA ARG A 299 9.55 0.12 8.44
C ARG A 299 8.69 0.85 7.42
N PHE A 300 7.37 0.71 7.55
CA PHE A 300 6.37 1.50 6.83
C PHE A 300 5.79 2.54 7.79
N GLU A 301 6.16 3.81 7.62
CA GLU A 301 5.87 4.87 8.59
C GLU A 301 5.16 6.05 7.93
N LYS A 302 4.00 6.46 8.45
CA LYS A 302 3.38 7.73 8.03
C LYS A 302 3.06 7.82 6.53
N ASN A 303 2.69 6.71 5.89
CA ASN A 303 2.26 6.71 4.50
C ASN A 303 0.74 6.89 4.39
N ILE A 304 0.30 7.45 3.27
CA ILE A 304 -1.10 7.38 2.82
C ILE A 304 -1.16 6.35 1.69
N VAL A 305 -1.94 5.29 1.87
CA VAL A 305 -2.14 4.22 0.89
C VAL A 305 -3.63 4.15 0.53
N LEU A 306 -3.98 4.53 -0.69
CA LEU A 306 -5.35 4.48 -1.21
C LEU A 306 -5.41 3.42 -2.30
N CYS A 307 -5.82 2.21 -1.92
CA CYS A 307 -5.75 1.03 -2.78
C CYS A 307 -6.44 1.23 -4.15
N GLU A 308 -7.66 1.78 -4.13
CA GLU A 308 -8.32 2.28 -5.32
C GLU A 308 -8.98 3.64 -5.05
N HIS A 309 -8.26 4.67 -5.48
CA HIS A 309 -8.72 6.05 -5.44
C HIS A 309 -9.55 6.36 -6.69
N ARG A 310 -8.94 6.30 -7.88
CA ARG A 310 -9.61 6.51 -9.17
C ARG A 310 -10.03 5.21 -9.82
N LEU A 311 -9.33 4.11 -9.52
CA LEU A 311 -9.54 2.80 -10.17
C LEU A 311 -10.47 1.90 -9.35
N ARG A 312 -11.62 2.44 -8.94
CA ARG A 312 -12.66 1.70 -8.22
C ARG A 312 -13.38 0.73 -9.16
N GLU A 313 -14.14 -0.21 -8.60
CA GLU A 313 -15.04 -1.13 -9.34
C GLU A 313 -14.37 -2.26 -10.15
N PHE A 314 -13.05 -2.25 -10.31
CA PHE A 314 -12.36 -3.37 -10.96
C PHE A 314 -12.30 -4.61 -10.05
N PRO A 315 -12.40 -5.83 -10.62
CA PRO A 315 -12.28 -7.08 -9.87
C PRO A 315 -10.85 -7.28 -9.33
N GLY A 316 -10.71 -8.21 -8.39
CA GLY A 316 -9.40 -8.57 -7.80
C GLY A 316 -9.25 -8.19 -6.33
N GLN A 317 -8.05 -8.42 -5.81
CA GLN A 317 -7.71 -8.19 -4.40
C GLN A 317 -6.58 -7.18 -4.32
N ARG A 318 -6.85 -6.04 -3.69
CA ARG A 318 -5.89 -4.97 -3.46
C ARG A 318 -5.61 -4.92 -1.97
N VAL A 319 -4.41 -5.37 -1.59
CA VAL A 319 -3.92 -5.34 -0.21
C VAL A 319 -3.15 -4.04 0.00
N GLY A 320 -3.32 -3.39 1.15
CA GLY A 320 -2.62 -2.13 1.44
C GLY A 320 -1.11 -2.33 1.65
N LEU A 321 -0.72 -2.58 2.91
CA LEU A 321 0.66 -2.81 3.31
C LEU A 321 0.86 -4.25 3.78
N SER A 322 2.03 -4.83 3.49
CA SER A 322 2.28 -6.22 3.85
C SER A 322 3.72 -6.49 4.28
N PHE A 323 3.87 -7.32 5.31
CA PHE A 323 5.09 -8.09 5.53
C PHE A 323 4.82 -9.53 5.08
N GLY A 324 5.54 -9.95 4.06
CA GLY A 324 5.18 -11.11 3.25
C GLY A 324 4.31 -10.77 2.03
N GLY A 325 3.79 -11.79 1.37
CA GLY A 325 3.00 -11.67 0.13
C GLY A 325 2.49 -13.02 -0.35
N GLY A 326 2.37 -13.27 -1.66
CA GLY A 326 1.97 -14.60 -2.20
C GLY A 326 2.96 -15.76 -1.96
N GLY A 327 3.95 -15.57 -1.10
CA GLY A 327 5.11 -16.43 -0.92
C GLY A 327 6.32 -15.98 -1.74
N THR A 328 7.50 -16.41 -1.31
CA THR A 328 8.77 -16.25 -2.03
C THR A 328 9.37 -17.63 -2.27
N GLY A 329 9.87 -17.87 -3.49
CA GLY A 329 10.63 -19.09 -3.78
C GLY A 329 11.91 -19.12 -2.96
N THR A 330 12.29 -20.28 -2.43
CA THR A 330 13.44 -20.44 -1.52
C THR A 330 14.73 -19.88 -2.10
N GLN A 331 14.94 -20.02 -3.41
CA GLN A 331 16.11 -19.47 -4.11
C GLN A 331 16.20 -17.93 -4.09
N PHE A 332 15.10 -17.23 -3.85
CA PHE A 332 15.03 -15.76 -3.82
C PHE A 332 15.07 -15.20 -2.39
N CYS A 333 14.91 -16.05 -1.37
CA CYS A 333 15.01 -15.61 0.01
C CYS A 333 16.46 -15.39 0.43
N ARG A 334 16.66 -14.38 1.27
CA ARG A 334 17.96 -14.02 1.85
C ARG A 334 18.65 -15.20 2.52
N ASP A 335 17.89 -15.97 3.28
CA ASP A 335 18.35 -17.15 4.02
C ASP A 335 18.35 -18.45 3.18
N ARG A 336 17.91 -18.39 1.93
CA ARG A 336 17.63 -19.52 1.02
C ARG A 336 16.67 -20.58 1.54
N ARG A 337 15.89 -20.26 2.58
CA ARG A 337 14.97 -21.18 3.27
C ARG A 337 13.55 -20.64 3.34
N CYS A 338 13.36 -19.32 3.32
CA CYS A 338 12.08 -18.64 3.53
C CYS A 338 11.34 -19.15 4.77
N LEU A 339 12.04 -19.30 5.90
CA LEU A 339 11.38 -19.71 7.15
C LEU A 339 10.32 -18.69 7.54
N THR A 340 10.71 -17.43 7.51
CA THR A 340 9.82 -16.27 7.53
C THR A 340 9.92 -15.55 6.19
N GLU A 341 8.85 -14.87 5.80
CA GLU A 341 8.94 -13.89 4.73
C GLU A 341 9.56 -12.58 5.24
N HIS A 342 9.34 -12.25 6.51
CA HIS A 342 9.87 -11.04 7.13
C HIS A 342 10.00 -11.20 8.65
N ASP A 343 10.96 -10.51 9.28
CA ASP A 343 11.14 -10.52 10.74
C ASP A 343 11.37 -9.10 11.31
N GLY A 344 10.76 -8.81 12.47
CA GLY A 344 11.01 -7.59 13.24
C GLY A 344 10.59 -6.27 12.58
N GLY A 345 9.68 -6.33 11.60
CA GLY A 345 9.20 -5.15 10.88
C GLY A 345 8.22 -4.30 11.67
N SER A 346 8.05 -3.03 11.28
CA SER A 346 6.98 -2.20 11.83
C SER A 346 6.15 -1.44 10.79
N ILE A 347 4.84 -1.37 11.04
CA ILE A 347 3.87 -0.61 10.25
C ILE A 347 3.22 0.40 11.20
N ASN A 348 3.64 1.66 11.14
CA ASN A 348 3.25 2.68 12.12
C ASN A 348 2.67 3.94 11.49
N ASP A 349 1.63 4.49 12.11
CA ASP A 349 1.09 5.80 11.79
C ASP A 349 0.64 5.96 10.32
N ASN A 350 0.24 4.87 9.64
CA ASN A 350 -0.21 4.94 8.25
C ASN A 350 -1.72 5.12 8.15
N LEU A 351 -2.17 5.87 7.16
CA LEU A 351 -3.55 5.86 6.69
C LEU A 351 -3.66 4.92 5.50
N ILE A 352 -4.47 3.87 5.63
CA ILE A 352 -4.70 2.87 4.59
C ILE A 352 -6.19 2.82 4.30
N ALA A 353 -6.58 3.11 3.07
CA ALA A 353 -7.98 3.18 2.73
C ALA A 353 -8.35 2.59 1.37
N PHE A 354 -9.63 2.26 1.23
CA PHE A 354 -10.27 1.84 -0.02
C PHE A 354 -9.71 0.53 -0.59
N CYS A 355 -9.33 -0.42 0.27
CA CYS A 355 -8.76 -1.69 -0.14
C CYS A 355 -9.85 -2.73 -0.33
N SER A 356 -9.85 -3.42 -1.47
CA SER A 356 -10.77 -4.54 -1.72
C SER A 356 -10.45 -5.79 -0.89
N ASP A 357 -9.33 -5.78 -0.17
CA ASP A 357 -8.92 -6.82 0.75
C ASP A 357 -8.39 -6.24 2.08
N ASP A 358 -7.57 -7.01 2.80
CA ASP A 358 -6.87 -6.59 4.02
C ASP A 358 -6.11 -5.26 3.80
N GLY A 359 -6.27 -4.33 4.74
CA GLY A 359 -5.48 -3.11 4.76
C GLY A 359 -4.03 -3.41 5.16
N ILE A 360 -3.85 -4.31 6.13
CA ILE A 360 -2.54 -4.83 6.55
C ILE A 360 -2.56 -6.35 6.56
N TYR A 361 -1.60 -6.96 5.87
CA TYR A 361 -1.45 -8.41 5.80
C TYR A 361 -0.07 -8.85 6.27
N LEU A 362 -0.02 -9.75 7.26
CA LEU A 362 1.20 -10.31 7.80
C LEU A 362 1.24 -11.80 7.46
N ASN A 363 2.05 -12.16 6.47
CA ASN A 363 2.17 -13.53 5.97
C ASN A 363 3.56 -14.09 6.25
N LYS A 364 3.62 -15.10 7.12
CA LYS A 364 4.87 -15.64 7.67
C LYS A 364 5.81 -14.53 8.17
N SER A 365 5.23 -13.52 8.83
CA SER A 365 5.96 -12.37 9.36
C SER A 365 6.08 -12.45 10.87
N ALA A 366 7.30 -12.67 11.35
CA ALA A 366 7.58 -12.81 12.77
C ALA A 366 7.81 -11.44 13.43
N THR A 367 7.41 -11.34 14.70
CA THR A 367 7.71 -10.21 15.60
C THR A 367 7.35 -8.82 15.05
N ALA A 368 6.29 -8.73 14.25
CA ALA A 368 5.86 -7.47 13.67
C ALA A 368 5.24 -6.54 14.72
N ARG A 369 5.45 -5.23 14.57
CA ARG A 369 4.76 -4.20 15.35
C ARG A 369 3.84 -3.39 14.45
N VAL A 370 2.56 -3.33 14.79
CA VAL A 370 1.56 -2.60 14.01
C VAL A 370 0.88 -1.61 14.92
N THR A 371 1.27 -0.33 14.83
CA THR A 371 0.81 0.66 15.80
C THR A 371 0.23 1.91 15.16
N HIS A 372 -0.83 2.44 15.78
CA HIS A 372 -1.42 3.73 15.40
C HIS A 372 -1.77 3.86 13.91
N ASN A 373 -2.17 2.79 13.22
CA ASN A 373 -2.64 2.91 11.84
C ASN A 373 -4.14 3.21 11.82
N THR A 374 -4.58 3.95 10.80
CA THR A 374 -6.00 4.16 10.49
C THR A 374 -6.34 3.39 9.22
N LEU A 375 -7.19 2.38 9.35
CA LEU A 375 -7.68 1.56 8.24
C LEU A 375 -9.15 1.90 7.99
N LEU A 376 -9.48 2.37 6.79
CA LEU A 376 -10.85 2.76 6.41
C LEU A 376 -11.28 2.09 5.12
N ASP A 377 -12.47 1.49 5.09
CA ASP A 377 -12.89 0.70 3.93
C ASP A 377 -11.83 -0.34 3.53
N THR A 378 -11.53 -1.25 4.47
CA THR A 378 -10.63 -2.41 4.27
C THR A 378 -11.23 -3.66 4.93
N ALA A 379 -10.65 -4.85 4.72
CA ALA A 379 -11.01 -6.02 5.53
C ALA A 379 -10.41 -5.98 6.95
N GLY A 380 -9.49 -5.06 7.21
CA GLY A 380 -8.78 -4.87 8.47
C GLY A 380 -7.35 -5.42 8.45
N ILE A 381 -6.96 -6.09 9.53
CA ILE A 381 -5.60 -6.61 9.77
C ILE A 381 -5.65 -8.13 9.91
N THR A 382 -4.87 -8.83 9.10
CA THR A 382 -4.75 -10.29 9.15
C THR A 382 -3.33 -10.72 9.46
N VAL A 383 -3.18 -11.54 10.50
CA VAL A 383 -1.92 -12.22 10.86
C VAL A 383 -2.05 -13.69 10.55
N ARG A 384 -1.25 -14.20 9.61
CA ARG A 384 -1.46 -15.52 9.01
C ARG A 384 -0.26 -16.43 9.11
N PHE A 385 -0.51 -17.71 9.42
CA PHE A 385 0.47 -18.80 9.59
C PHE A 385 1.14 -18.80 10.97
N ALA A 386 1.41 -20.00 11.48
CA ALA A 386 2.00 -20.26 12.80
C ALA A 386 3.28 -19.47 13.12
N VAL A 387 4.12 -19.21 12.12
CA VAL A 387 5.36 -18.43 12.31
C VAL A 387 5.11 -16.92 12.40
N SER A 388 3.91 -16.46 12.06
CA SER A 388 3.57 -15.05 12.15
C SER A 388 3.19 -14.66 13.57
N SER A 389 3.75 -13.55 14.02
CA SER A 389 3.38 -12.94 15.30
C SER A 389 3.42 -11.43 15.19
N ALA A 390 2.45 -10.78 15.84
CA ALA A 390 2.40 -9.33 15.83
C ALA A 390 1.83 -8.74 17.12
N ASP A 391 2.43 -7.63 17.54
CA ASP A 391 1.94 -6.74 18.60
C ASP A 391 1.18 -5.58 17.96
N LEU A 392 -0.11 -5.47 18.25
CA LEU A 392 -1.03 -4.52 17.64
C LEU A 392 -1.49 -3.53 18.71
N GLU A 393 -1.24 -2.24 18.53
CA GLU A 393 -1.59 -1.23 19.53
C GLU A 393 -2.04 0.12 18.95
N GLY A 394 -3.10 0.70 19.51
CA GLY A 394 -3.54 2.06 19.19
C GLY A 394 -4.11 2.26 17.78
N ASN A 395 -4.35 1.18 17.03
CA ASN A 395 -4.90 1.25 15.67
C ASN A 395 -6.40 1.59 15.71
N LEU A 396 -6.87 2.25 14.65
CA LEU A 396 -8.29 2.47 14.35
C LEU A 396 -8.62 1.70 13.08
N VAL A 397 -9.44 0.64 13.20
CA VAL A 397 -9.65 -0.35 12.13
C VAL A 397 -11.13 -0.45 11.77
N ASP A 398 -11.49 0.11 10.62
CA ASP A 398 -12.74 -0.22 9.92
C ASP A 398 -12.59 -1.58 9.23
N GLY A 399 -13.04 -2.61 9.92
CA GLY A 399 -12.82 -4.00 9.57
C GLY A 399 -12.59 -4.82 10.84
N ILE A 400 -11.80 -5.88 10.74
CA ILE A 400 -11.49 -6.75 11.87
C ILE A 400 -9.99 -6.95 12.04
N ILE A 401 -9.58 -7.29 13.27
CA ILE A 401 -8.28 -7.89 13.53
C ILE A 401 -8.48 -9.40 13.67
N ARG A 402 -7.74 -10.19 12.89
CA ARG A 402 -7.83 -11.66 12.96
C ARG A 402 -6.48 -12.37 12.91
N SER A 403 -6.43 -13.45 13.67
CA SER A 403 -5.50 -14.55 13.46
C SER A 403 -6.10 -15.50 12.42
N ARG A 404 -5.27 -16.01 11.52
CA ARG A 404 -5.63 -17.02 10.53
C ARG A 404 -4.53 -18.06 10.41
N ASP A 405 -4.89 -19.33 10.22
CA ASP A 405 -3.94 -20.44 10.03
C ASP A 405 -2.87 -20.44 11.14
N ASP A 406 -3.28 -20.32 12.40
CA ASP A 406 -2.42 -20.33 13.60
C ASP A 406 -1.50 -19.11 13.83
N GLY A 407 -1.70 -18.00 13.11
CA GLY A 407 -0.98 -16.75 13.39
C GLY A 407 -1.23 -16.21 14.80
N VAL A 408 -0.24 -15.57 15.42
CA VAL A 408 -0.36 -15.06 16.80
C VAL A 408 -0.59 -13.56 16.81
N VAL A 409 -1.68 -13.12 17.43
CA VAL A 409 -2.02 -11.70 17.60
C VAL A 409 -1.98 -11.34 19.08
N ARG A 410 -1.17 -10.34 19.43
CA ARG A 410 -1.23 -9.68 20.74
C ARG A 410 -1.89 -8.32 20.56
N ASP A 411 -3.20 -8.29 20.74
CA ASP A 411 -4.04 -7.11 20.58
C ASP A 411 -4.14 -6.36 21.91
N ALA A 412 -3.65 -5.12 21.96
CA ALA A 412 -3.77 -4.25 23.11
C ALA A 412 -4.27 -2.86 22.68
N ASP A 413 -5.38 -2.40 23.27
CA ASP A 413 -5.85 -1.01 23.11
C ASP A 413 -5.98 -0.56 21.64
N ASN A 414 -6.73 -1.31 20.84
CA ASN A 414 -7.16 -0.93 19.48
C ASN A 414 -8.64 -0.57 19.44
N LEU A 415 -9.05 0.30 18.51
CA LEU A 415 -10.44 0.59 18.21
C LEU A 415 -10.83 -0.10 16.90
N VAL A 416 -11.62 -1.18 17.00
CA VAL A 416 -11.86 -2.12 15.89
C VAL A 416 -13.34 -2.29 15.63
N GLY A 417 -13.70 -2.53 14.37
CA GLY A 417 -15.05 -2.91 13.98
C GLY A 417 -15.45 -4.33 14.34
N GLY A 418 -16.73 -4.62 14.09
CA GLY A 418 -17.30 -5.95 14.27
C GLY A 418 -17.62 -6.59 12.93
N ILE A 419 -17.29 -7.87 12.78
CA ILE A 419 -17.54 -8.62 11.54
C ILE A 419 -19.01 -8.59 11.12
N TYR A 420 -19.94 -8.76 12.08
CA TYR A 420 -21.38 -8.71 11.79
C TYR A 420 -21.84 -7.35 11.29
N GLY A 421 -21.22 -6.27 11.79
CA GLY A 421 -21.48 -4.91 11.34
C GLY A 421 -21.16 -4.78 9.85
N SER A 422 -20.01 -5.28 9.39
CA SER A 422 -19.62 -5.24 7.98
C SER A 422 -20.61 -5.96 7.06
N TYR A 423 -21.20 -7.10 7.49
CA TYR A 423 -22.24 -7.80 6.71
C TYR A 423 -23.57 -7.03 6.64
N LEU A 424 -23.81 -6.11 7.58
CA LEU A 424 -24.99 -5.23 7.61
C LEU A 424 -24.70 -3.83 7.04
N GLY A 425 -23.48 -3.60 6.53
CA GLY A 425 -23.02 -2.28 6.08
C GLY A 425 -22.86 -1.25 7.21
N TRP A 426 -22.69 -1.71 8.44
CA TRP A 426 -22.50 -0.88 9.62
C TRP A 426 -21.02 -0.72 9.97
N HIS A 427 -20.49 0.45 9.63
CA HIS A 427 -19.09 0.81 9.84
C HIS A 427 -18.95 1.90 10.90
N ALA A 428 -18.82 1.52 12.17
CA ALA A 428 -18.74 2.47 13.29
C ALA A 428 -17.55 3.43 13.16
N MET A 429 -16.42 2.96 12.62
CA MET A 429 -15.19 3.72 12.48
C MET A 429 -15.32 4.81 11.40
N ARG A 430 -16.07 4.54 10.32
CA ARG A 430 -16.40 5.56 9.31
C ARG A 430 -17.22 6.69 9.92
N LYS A 431 -18.15 6.40 10.84
CA LYS A 431 -19.00 7.40 11.52
C LYS A 431 -18.24 8.36 12.45
N LEU A 432 -16.96 8.11 12.70
CA LEU A 432 -16.11 9.02 13.48
C LEU A 432 -15.65 10.23 12.67
N TYR A 433 -15.85 10.22 11.34
CA TYR A 433 -15.35 11.22 10.42
C TYR A 433 -16.51 11.87 9.64
N ARG A 434 -16.29 13.10 9.18
CA ARG A 434 -17.31 13.87 8.47
C ARG A 434 -17.74 13.22 7.15
N GLN A 435 -16.79 12.94 6.24
CA GLN A 435 -17.05 12.27 4.95
C GLN A 435 -15.86 11.37 4.56
N PRO A 436 -15.68 10.21 5.22
CA PRO A 436 -14.51 9.35 5.00
C PRO A 436 -14.43 8.72 3.61
N SER A 437 -15.55 8.57 2.89
CA SER A 437 -15.60 8.07 1.51
C SER A 437 -14.87 8.99 0.52
N GLU A 438 -14.72 10.27 0.88
CA GLU A 438 -14.10 11.34 0.10
C GLU A 438 -12.81 11.88 0.76
N LEU A 439 -12.29 11.17 1.77
CA LEU A 439 -11.12 11.56 2.56
C LEU A 439 -11.27 12.86 3.37
N ASP A 440 -12.50 13.36 3.63
CA ASP A 440 -12.73 14.35 4.68
C ASP A 440 -12.76 13.65 6.04
N LEU A 441 -11.56 13.50 6.60
CA LEU A 441 -11.30 12.82 7.87
C LEU A 441 -11.26 13.78 9.06
N ALA A 442 -11.92 14.94 8.96
CA ALA A 442 -12.22 15.73 10.15
C ALA A 442 -13.10 14.92 11.11
N TRP A 443 -12.75 14.93 12.40
CA TRP A 443 -13.52 14.21 13.43
C TRP A 443 -14.96 14.72 13.50
N GLN A 444 -15.90 13.78 13.54
CA GLN A 444 -17.30 14.03 13.83
C GLN A 444 -17.55 13.79 15.32
N GLY A 445 -17.74 14.87 16.08
CA GLY A 445 -17.98 14.80 17.51
C GLY A 445 -16.70 14.56 18.32
N LYS A 446 -16.80 13.78 19.40
CA LYS A 446 -15.69 13.59 20.34
C LYS A 446 -14.64 12.64 19.78
N VAL A 447 -13.40 13.10 19.69
CA VAL A 447 -12.24 12.29 19.29
C VAL A 447 -12.10 11.08 20.21
N PRO A 448 -12.05 9.83 19.68
CA PRO A 448 -11.82 8.65 20.48
C PRO A 448 -10.37 8.65 20.98
N ARG A 449 -10.19 8.65 22.30
CA ARG A 449 -8.88 8.75 22.95
C ARG A 449 -8.47 7.41 23.54
N ARG A 450 -7.19 7.09 23.37
CA ARG A 450 -6.53 5.95 24.01
C ARG A 450 -6.50 6.11 25.53
N ARG A 451 -6.23 5.00 26.22
CA ARG A 451 -5.82 5.05 27.63
C ARG A 451 -4.48 5.82 27.72
N PRO A 452 -4.18 6.47 28.86
CA PRO A 452 -2.90 7.14 29.03
C PRO A 452 -1.74 6.20 28.68
N ALA A 453 -0.96 6.60 27.68
CA ALA A 453 0.28 5.97 27.30
C ALA A 453 1.22 7.13 26.98
N ALA A 454 2.41 7.16 27.59
CA ALA A 454 3.40 8.17 27.27
C ALA A 454 3.85 7.95 25.82
N VAL A 455 3.33 8.75 24.91
CA VAL A 455 3.69 8.72 23.49
C VAL A 455 4.23 10.10 23.14
N ASP A 456 5.53 10.32 23.35
CA ASP A 456 6.22 11.47 22.76
C ASP A 456 6.56 11.13 21.31
N ALA A 457 5.53 11.14 20.45
CA ALA A 457 5.66 10.84 19.04
C ALA A 457 4.90 11.84 18.17
N ILE A 458 5.38 11.98 16.94
CA ILE A 458 4.76 12.77 15.89
C ILE A 458 3.92 11.85 15.02
N ASP A 459 2.67 12.22 14.76
CA ASP A 459 1.71 11.44 13.97
C ASP A 459 1.95 11.56 12.44
N LEU A 460 1.02 11.02 11.63
CA LEU A 460 1.01 11.10 10.17
C LEU A 460 1.05 12.55 9.63
N CYS A 461 0.27 13.43 10.26
CA CYS A 461 0.02 14.81 9.86
C CYS A 461 0.97 15.81 10.54
N ASN A 462 2.09 15.32 11.08
CA ASN A 462 3.05 16.09 11.86
C ASN A 462 2.51 16.71 13.17
N GLY A 463 1.36 16.24 13.66
CA GLY A 463 0.81 16.60 14.95
C GLY A 463 1.56 15.90 16.09
N LYS A 464 1.81 16.63 17.18
CA LYS A 464 2.33 16.02 18.42
C LYS A 464 1.20 15.24 19.11
N ARG A 465 1.45 13.97 19.40
CA ARG A 465 0.47 13.14 20.13
C ARG A 465 0.34 13.62 21.58
N ALA A 466 -0.90 13.67 22.06
CA ALA A 466 -1.19 13.97 23.47
C ALA A 466 -0.91 12.74 24.36
N ALA A 467 -0.81 12.95 25.68
CA ALA A 467 -0.66 11.85 26.65
C ALA A 467 -1.82 10.82 26.59
N ARG A 468 -2.99 11.26 26.10
CA ARG A 468 -4.07 10.40 25.63
C ARG A 468 -4.22 10.62 24.14
N ALA A 469 -3.41 9.93 23.36
CA ALA A 469 -3.41 10.05 21.91
C ALA A 469 -4.78 9.67 21.32
N ALA A 470 -5.14 10.22 20.17
CA ALA A 470 -6.21 9.69 19.36
C ALA A 470 -5.86 8.26 18.88
N TYR A 471 -6.87 7.38 18.76
CA TYR A 471 -6.65 6.11 18.06
C TYR A 471 -6.36 6.37 16.58
N GLY A 472 -5.44 5.59 16.01
CA GLY A 472 -5.07 5.68 14.60
C GLY A 472 -3.96 6.69 14.30
N ALA A 473 -3.85 7.05 13.02
CA ALA A 473 -2.66 7.63 12.41
C ALA A 473 -2.45 9.12 12.68
N PHE A 474 -3.47 9.84 13.14
CA PHE A 474 -3.40 11.28 13.32
C PHE A 474 -4.27 11.78 14.48
N GLU A 475 -3.85 12.88 15.09
CA GLU A 475 -4.65 13.67 16.03
C GLU A 475 -5.66 14.54 15.30
N ASP A 476 -5.25 15.17 14.20
CA ASP A 476 -6.08 16.01 13.34
C ASP A 476 -5.63 15.90 11.87
N PHE A 477 -6.52 15.43 11.00
CA PHE A 477 -6.24 15.27 9.58
C PHE A 477 -6.03 16.60 8.86
N ALA A 478 -6.49 17.73 9.41
CA ALA A 478 -6.24 19.04 8.83
C ALA A 478 -4.73 19.32 8.64
N GLY A 479 -3.86 18.81 9.52
CA GLY A 479 -2.40 18.95 9.38
C GLY A 479 -1.81 18.20 8.18
N CYS A 480 -2.54 17.22 7.63
CA CYS A 480 -2.14 16.53 6.40
C CYS A 480 -2.50 17.32 5.14
N ARG A 481 -3.28 18.41 5.24
CA ARG A 481 -3.70 19.23 4.10
C ARG A 481 -2.77 20.42 3.91
N GLN A 482 -2.47 20.77 2.67
CA GLN A 482 -1.81 22.04 2.38
C GLN A 482 -2.78 23.19 2.66
N GLU A 483 -2.30 24.27 3.26
CA GLU A 483 -3.06 25.51 3.34
C GLU A 483 -3.34 25.97 1.91
N THR A 484 -4.63 26.14 1.57
CA THR A 484 -4.98 26.82 0.32
C THR A 484 -4.56 28.26 0.48
N ALA A 485 -3.52 28.69 -0.24
CA ALA A 485 -3.18 30.09 -0.34
C ALA A 485 -4.47 30.85 -0.71
N LYS A 486 -4.91 31.76 0.17
CA LYS A 486 -6.00 32.67 -0.16
C LYS A 486 -5.58 33.38 -1.44
N ALA A 487 -6.32 33.14 -2.53
CA ALA A 487 -6.18 33.91 -3.74
C ALA A 487 -6.42 35.38 -3.35
N HIS A 488 -5.37 36.19 -3.42
CA HIS A 488 -5.45 37.64 -3.27
C HIS A 488 -5.62 38.27 -4.64
#